data_AF-A0A2D7YQR6-F1
#
_entry.id   AF-A0A2D7YQR6-F1
#
_cell.length_a   1.000
_cell.length_b   1.000
_cell.length_c   1.000
_cell.angle_alpha   90.00
_cell.angle_beta   90.00
_cell.angle_gamma   90.00
#
_symmetry.space_group_name_H-M   'P 1'
#
loop_
_entity.id
_entity.type
_entity.pdbx_description
1 polymer ?
#
loop_
_entity_poly.entity_id
_entity_poly.type
_entity_poly.pdbx_seq_one_letter_code
_entity_poly.pdbx_strand_id
1 'polypeptide(L)' 'LQRHKLFGLTLNAQRLHEIRSGRRQGSHYASMQQCRFELQEVEKLYRREAIPFINSTHFSVEEIAAKILAKTNLQRRRY' A
#
# COMPACT_ATOMS: atom_id res chain seq x y z
N LEU A 1 15.82 -11.52 10.91
CA LEU A 1 15.09 -10.65 9.95
C LEU A 1 14.38 -9.53 10.71
N GLN A 2 14.58 -8.26 10.33
CA GLN A 2 14.07 -7.07 11.06
C GLN A 2 12.60 -6.77 10.72
N ARG A 3 11.69 -7.71 11.02
CA ARG A 3 10.25 -7.63 10.65
C ARG A 3 9.51 -6.45 11.27
N HIS A 4 9.95 -5.99 12.44
CA HIS A 4 9.40 -4.82 13.15
C HIS A 4 9.62 -3.48 12.41
N LYS A 5 10.44 -3.47 11.36
CA LYS A 5 10.68 -2.28 10.52
C LYS A 5 9.81 -2.25 9.26
N LEU A 6 8.99 -3.27 9.04
CA LEU A 6 8.13 -3.35 7.86
C LEU A 6 6.80 -2.64 8.12
N PHE A 7 6.35 -1.90 7.11
CA PHE A 7 5.03 -1.29 7.08
C PHE A 7 4.47 -1.43 5.66
N GLY A 8 3.27 -1.97 5.54
CA GLY A 8 2.60 -2.20 4.25
C GLY A 8 1.83 -0.98 3.78
N LEU A 9 1.77 -0.79 2.46
CA LEU A 9 0.88 0.17 1.81
C LEU A 9 -0.01 -0.60 0.83
N THR A 10 -1.31 -0.34 0.89
CA THR A 10 -2.29 -0.89 -0.06
C THR A 10 -3.06 0.24 -0.73
N LEU A 11 -3.78 -0.10 -1.80
CA LEU A 11 -4.62 0.80 -2.57
C LEU A 11 -5.98 0.13 -2.79
N ASN A 12 -6.98 0.89 -3.21
CA ASN A 12 -8.17 0.30 -3.79
C ASN A 12 -7.91 -0.12 -5.24
N ALA A 13 -8.66 -1.12 -5.72
CA ALA A 13 -8.44 -1.71 -7.04
C ALA A 13 -8.68 -0.72 -8.18
N GLN A 14 -9.66 0.16 -8.03
CA GLN A 14 -9.99 1.17 -9.03
C GLN A 14 -8.83 2.14 -9.24
N ARG A 15 -8.24 2.65 -8.17
CA ARG A 15 -7.10 3.56 -8.23
C ARG A 15 -5.87 2.89 -8.82
N LEU A 16 -5.62 1.64 -8.46
CA LEU A 16 -4.53 0.86 -9.04
C LEU A 16 -4.73 0.68 -10.55
N HIS A 17 -5.95 0.35 -10.99
CA HIS A 17 -6.32 0.24 -12.40
C HIS A 17 -6.13 1.56 -13.15
N GLU A 18 -6.56 2.70 -12.60
CA GLU A 18 -6.37 4.03 -13.21
C GLU A 18 -4.87 4.34 -13.41
N ILE A 19 -4.06 4.17 -12.36
CA ILE A 19 -2.61 4.40 -12.41
C ILE A 19 -1.96 3.51 -13.47
N ARG A 20 -2.31 2.21 -13.49
CA ARG A 20 -1.72 1.25 -14.42
C ARG A 20 -2.20 1.45 -15.85
N SER A 21 -3.45 1.87 -16.05
CA SER A 21 -3.99 2.19 -17.36
C SER A 21 -3.30 3.42 -17.96
N GLY A 22 -2.99 4.43 -17.15
CA GLY A 22 -2.19 5.59 -17.59
C GLY A 22 -0.75 5.24 -17.98
N ARG A 23 -0.21 4.12 -17.48
CA ARG A 23 1.13 3.62 -17.84
C ARG A 23 1.11 2.64 -19.01
N ARG A 24 0.11 1.76 -19.07
CA ARG A 24 -0.04 0.72 -20.09
C ARG A 24 -1.50 0.26 -20.20
N GLN A 25 -2.27 1.01 -20.97
CA GLN A 25 -3.69 0.75 -21.24
C GLN A 25 -3.92 -0.62 -21.90
N GLY A 26 -5.08 -1.23 -21.63
CA GLY A 26 -5.52 -2.47 -22.29
C GLY A 26 -4.72 -3.73 -21.94
N SER A 27 -3.75 -3.63 -21.02
CA SER A 27 -2.92 -4.75 -20.60
C SER A 27 -3.57 -5.56 -19.47
N HIS A 28 -3.24 -6.86 -19.39
CA HIS A 28 -3.62 -7.70 -18.24
C HIS A 28 -3.16 -7.10 -16.90
N TYR A 29 -1.95 -6.52 -16.89
CA TYR A 29 -1.38 -5.78 -15.77
C TYR A 29 -2.30 -4.66 -15.25
N ALA A 30 -2.92 -3.92 -16.17
CA ALA A 30 -3.85 -2.86 -15.81
C ALA A 30 -5.25 -3.37 -15.50
N SER A 31 -5.65 -4.58 -15.89
CA SER A 31 -7.04 -5.05 -15.77
C SER A 31 -7.59 -4.97 -14.33
N MET A 32 -8.88 -4.64 -14.21
CA MET A 32 -9.55 -4.54 -12.91
C MET A 32 -9.55 -5.87 -12.14
N GLN A 33 -9.69 -6.99 -12.84
CA GLN A 33 -9.63 -8.32 -12.23
C GLN A 33 -8.25 -8.60 -11.64
N GLN A 34 -7.18 -8.35 -12.40
CA GLN A 34 -5.80 -8.52 -11.92
C GLN A 34 -5.51 -7.60 -10.72
N CYS A 35 -5.90 -6.33 -10.80
CA CYS A 35 -5.69 -5.38 -9.70
C CYS A 35 -6.40 -5.83 -8.41
N ARG A 36 -7.65 -6.32 -8.50
CA ARG A 36 -8.38 -6.85 -7.34
C ARG A 36 -7.71 -8.08 -6.74
N PHE A 37 -7.33 -9.03 -7.59
CA PHE A 37 -6.65 -10.26 -7.16
C PHE A 37 -5.33 -9.95 -6.44
N GLU A 38 -4.47 -9.13 -7.04
CA GLU A 38 -3.17 -8.78 -6.44
C GLU A 38 -3.32 -8.06 -5.09
N LEU A 39 -4.27 -7.12 -4.98
CA LEU A 39 -4.49 -6.39 -3.72
C LEU A 39 -5.02 -7.31 -2.63
N GLN A 40 -5.91 -8.25 -2.95
CA GLN A 40 -6.41 -9.23 -1.99
C GLN A 40 -5.28 -10.13 -1.47
N GLU A 41 -4.42 -10.63 -2.36
CA GLU A 41 -3.30 -11.48 -1.99
C GLU A 41 -2.25 -10.72 -1.16
N VAL A 42 -1.98 -9.46 -1.49
CA VAL A 42 -1.08 -8.59 -0.71
C VAL A 42 -1.64 -8.31 0.68
N GLU A 43 -2.93 -7.98 0.83
CA GLU A 43 -3.53 -7.75 2.14
C GLU A 43 -3.57 -9.03 2.98
N LYS A 44 -3.82 -10.18 2.35
CA LYS A 44 -3.77 -11.50 2.99
C LYS A 44 -2.35 -11.80 3.49
N LEU A 45 -1.33 -11.49 2.70
CA LEU A 45 0.07 -11.59 3.10
C LEU A 45 0.36 -10.70 4.31
N TYR A 46 -0.04 -9.42 4.27
CA TYR A 46 0.17 -8.51 5.39
C TYR A 46 -0.47 -9.00 6.68
N ARG A 47 -1.72 -9.50 6.62
CA ARG A 47 -2.41 -10.08 7.78
C ARG A 47 -1.72 -11.34 8.30
N ARG A 48 -1.36 -12.28 7.42
CA ARG A 48 -0.66 -13.53 7.79
C ARG A 48 0.67 -13.24 8.49
N GLU A 49 1.39 -12.25 7.99
CA GLU A 49 2.72 -11.88 8.46
C GLU A 49 2.68 -10.86 9.61
N ALA A 50 1.49 -10.49 10.09
CA ALA A 50 1.26 -9.45 11.11
C ALA A 50 1.97 -8.12 10.78
N ILE A 51 2.05 -7.77 9.51
CA ILE A 51 2.65 -6.51 9.04
C ILE A 51 1.58 -5.41 9.17
N PRO A 52 1.82 -4.34 9.94
CA PRO A 52 0.91 -3.21 9.97
C PRO A 52 0.87 -2.53 8.60
N PHE A 53 -0.33 -2.19 8.13
CA PHE A 53 -0.50 -1.55 6.82
C PHE A 53 -1.62 -0.49 6.83
N ILE A 54 -1.62 0.39 5.83
CA ILE A 54 -2.71 1.35 5.58
C ILE A 54 -3.10 1.35 4.11
N ASN A 55 -4.37 1.67 3.84
CA ASN A 55 -4.81 2.03 2.50
C ASN A 55 -4.47 3.51 2.25
N SER A 56 -3.65 3.77 1.23
CA SER A 56 -3.16 5.11 0.90
C SER A 56 -3.79 5.71 -0.35
N THR A 57 -4.93 5.20 -0.79
CA THR A 57 -5.56 5.61 -2.07
C THR A 57 -5.76 7.12 -2.18
N HIS A 58 -6.14 7.77 -1.08
CA HIS A 58 -6.49 9.19 -1.04
C HIS A 58 -5.54 10.01 -0.15
N PHE A 59 -4.37 9.47 0.19
CA PHE A 59 -3.41 10.17 1.05
C PHE A 59 -2.26 10.75 0.24
N SER A 60 -1.83 11.95 0.59
CA SER A 60 -0.56 12.52 0.12
C SER A 60 0.62 11.75 0.72
N VAL A 61 1.82 11.97 0.18
CA VAL A 61 3.06 11.36 0.71
C VAL A 61 3.30 11.80 2.16
N GLU A 62 3.04 13.06 2.47
CA GLU A 62 3.15 13.65 3.80
C GLU A 62 2.16 13.02 4.79
N GLU A 63 0.92 12.80 4.36
CA GLU A 63 -0.11 12.15 5.18
C GLU A 63 0.20 10.67 5.43
N ILE A 64 0.72 9.96 4.42
CA ILE A 64 1.21 8.58 4.57
C ILE A 64 2.32 8.55 5.62
N ALA A 65 3.32 9.43 5.49
CA ALA A 65 4.45 9.50 6.42
C ALA A 65 3.99 9.79 7.86
N ALA A 66 3.09 10.77 8.04
CA ALA A 66 2.53 11.10 9.34
C ALA A 66 1.76 9.92 9.97
N LYS A 67 0.96 9.20 9.18
CA LYS A 67 0.21 8.01 9.64
C LYS A 67 1.13 6.85 10.00
N ILE A 68 2.20 6.61 9.24
CA ILE A 68 3.20 5.57 9.55
C ILE A 68 3.88 5.91 10.87
N LEU A 69 4.37 7.14 11.05
CA LEU A 69 5.02 7.57 12.29
C LEU A 69 4.09 7.42 13.50
N ALA A 70 2.83 7.85 13.36
CA ALA A 70 1.82 7.73 14.41
C ALA A 70 1.51 6.26 14.78
N LYS A 71 1.46 5.36 13.80
CA LYS A 71 1.16 3.94 14.02
C LYS A 71 2.35 3.12 14.52
N THR A 72 3.57 3.56 14.26
CA THR A 72 4.80 2.81 14.58
C THR A 72 5.48 3.28 15.87
N ASN A 73 4.94 4.31 16.53
CA ASN A 73 5.58 4.97 17.69
C ASN A 73 7.05 5.37 17.42
N LEU A 74 7.42 5.56 16.15
CA LEU A 74 8.76 5.99 15.78
C LEU A 74 8.92 7.46 16.19
N GLN A 75 9.75 7.68 17.21
CA GLN A 75 10.16 9.02 17.64
C GLN A 75 10.79 9.76 16.45
N ARG A 76 10.21 10.91 16.10
CA ARG A 76 10.71 11.76 15.01
C ARG A 76 12.09 12.27 15.42
N ARG A 77 13.17 11.70 14.88
CA ARG A 77 14.51 12.28 15.00
C ARG A 77 14.56 13.54 14.14
N ARG A 78 14.32 14.69 14.77
CA ARG A 78 14.66 15.99 14.18
C ARG A 78 16.16 16.16 14.33
N TYR A 79 16.86 16.29 13.21
CA TYR A 79 18.22 16.83 13.13
C TYR A 79 18.14 18.34 13.02
#